data_AF-A0A7C1WHJ8-F1
#
_entry.id   AF-A0A7C1WHJ8-F1
#
_cell.length_a   1.000
_cell.length_b   1.000
_cell.length_c   1.000
_cell.angle_alpha   90.00
_cell.angle_beta   90.00
_cell.angle_gamma   90.00
#
_symmetry.space_group_name_H-M   'P 1'
#
loop_
_entity.id
_entity.type
_entity.pdbx_description
1 polymer ?
#
loop_
_entity_poly.entity_id
_entity_poly.type
_entity_poly.pdbx_seq_one_letter_code
_entity_poly.pdbx_strand_id
1 'polypeptide(L)'
;MMNRTGCERVVGRLDRFLDGDLTATEQARDAGHLEVCATCARELEARQKELARVRAALSGRPEEIEIALSLVHAALEERLEERAVPRYRLRIVARRALVPLLTAAAALLVLSLMRWTPFGTDITTITSLELPSWNVSLPTGTSLLGELEEAK
;
A
#
# COMPACT_ATOMS: atom_id res chain seq x y z
N MET A 1 11.13 -11.63 -33.46
CA MET A 1 10.39 -10.39 -33.11
C MET A 1 10.69 -10.04 -31.66
N MET A 2 11.28 -8.88 -31.38
CA MET A 2 11.52 -8.42 -30.01
C MET A 2 10.19 -8.21 -29.28
N ASN A 3 9.99 -8.89 -28.16
CA ASN A 3 8.88 -8.65 -27.26
C ASN A 3 9.13 -7.36 -26.45
N ARG A 4 8.71 -6.21 -26.99
CA ARG A 4 8.96 -4.88 -26.40
C ARG A 4 8.43 -4.76 -24.97
N THR A 5 7.23 -5.28 -24.70
CA THR A 5 6.63 -5.23 -23.36
C THR A 5 7.42 -6.05 -22.34
N GLY A 6 8.00 -7.17 -22.77
CA GLY A 6 8.91 -7.97 -21.94
C GLY A 6 10.19 -7.23 -21.57
N CYS A 7 10.79 -6.51 -22.53
CA CYS A 7 12.01 -5.74 -22.32
C CYS A 7 11.77 -4.56 -21.37
N GLU A 8 10.75 -3.75 -21.63
CA GLU A 8 10.39 -2.59 -20.79
C GLU A 8 10.19 -2.99 -19.32
N ARG A 9 9.51 -4.11 -19.09
CA ARG A 9 9.28 -4.67 -17.75
C ARG A 9 10.57 -5.09 -17.05
N VAL A 10 11.51 -5.73 -17.77
CA VAL A 10 12.79 -6.16 -17.18
C VAL A 10 13.69 -4.95 -16.92
N VAL A 11 13.84 -4.06 -17.90
CA VAL A 11 14.66 -2.85 -17.80
C VAL A 11 14.20 -1.94 -16.66
N GLY A 12 12.89 -1.78 -16.49
CA GLY A 12 12.30 -1.01 -15.39
C GLY A 12 12.49 -1.64 -14.00
N ARG A 13 12.97 -2.88 -13.92
CA ARG A 13 13.17 -3.63 -12.66
C ARG A 13 14.60 -4.14 -12.45
N LEU A 14 15.54 -3.79 -13.33
CA LEU A 14 16.92 -4.26 -13.24
C LEU A 14 17.61 -3.89 -11.91
N ASP A 15 17.33 -2.72 -11.33
CA ASP A 15 17.92 -2.32 -10.04
C ASP A 15 17.42 -3.24 -8.92
N ARG A 16 16.09 -3.44 -8.82
CA ARG A 16 15.50 -4.38 -7.87
C ARG A 16 15.98 -5.82 -8.07
N PHE A 17 16.20 -6.23 -9.32
CA PHE A 17 16.77 -7.54 -9.64
C PHE A 17 18.21 -7.68 -9.10
N LEU A 18 19.02 -6.62 -9.18
CA LEU A 18 20.39 -6.58 -8.68
C LEU A 18 20.47 -6.53 -7.15
N ASP A 19 19.52 -5.85 -6.52
CA ASP A 19 19.43 -5.72 -5.06
C ASP A 19 18.81 -6.97 -4.40
N GLY A 20 18.18 -7.86 -5.18
CA GLY A 20 17.47 -9.03 -4.67
C GLY A 20 16.06 -8.74 -4.15
N ASP A 21 15.50 -7.58 -4.49
CA ASP A 21 14.20 -7.06 -4.04
C ASP A 21 13.01 -7.55 -4.86
N LEU A 22 13.20 -8.60 -5.66
CA LEU A 22 12.13 -9.27 -6.40
C LEU A 22 11.71 -10.56 -5.71
N THR A 23 10.43 -10.91 -5.84
CA THR A 23 9.97 -12.23 -5.38
C THR A 23 10.66 -13.34 -6.18
N ALA A 24 10.76 -14.55 -5.62
CA ALA A 24 11.42 -15.69 -6.31
C ALA A 24 10.84 -15.95 -7.71
N THR A 25 9.52 -15.84 -7.87
CA THR A 25 8.84 -15.99 -9.16
C THR A 25 9.19 -14.88 -10.16
N GLU A 26 9.31 -13.64 -9.69
CA GLU A 26 9.72 -12.51 -10.54
C GLU A 26 11.19 -12.63 -10.94
N GLN A 27 12.06 -13.00 -10.01
CA GLN A 27 13.49 -13.21 -10.25
C GLN A 27 13.69 -14.30 -11.31
N ALA A 28 13.02 -15.45 -11.18
CA ALA A 28 13.12 -16.55 -12.15
C ALA A 28 12.60 -16.12 -13.54
N ARG A 29 11.48 -15.38 -13.59
CA ARG A 29 10.93 -14.87 -14.85
C ARG A 29 11.88 -13.89 -15.53
N ASP A 30 12.54 -13.02 -14.77
CA ASP A 30 13.46 -12.01 -15.30
C ASP A 30 14.79 -12.62 -15.70
N ALA A 31 15.30 -13.58 -14.93
CA ALA A 31 16.46 -14.39 -15.31
C ALA A 31 16.23 -15.08 -16.65
N GLY A 32 15.10 -15.77 -16.85
CA GLY A 32 14.79 -16.42 -18.12
C GLY A 32 14.70 -15.44 -19.30
N HIS A 33 14.24 -14.21 -19.09
CA HIS A 33 14.28 -13.19 -20.15
C HIS A 33 15.70 -12.69 -20.44
N LEU A 34 16.52 -12.50 -19.40
CA LEU A 34 17.91 -12.07 -19.52
C LEU A 34 18.78 -13.11 -20.26
N GLU A 35 18.49 -14.40 -20.09
CA GLU A 35 19.16 -15.49 -20.82
C GLU A 35 18.91 -15.43 -22.33
N VAL A 36 17.72 -15.01 -22.75
CA VAL A 36 17.30 -15.03 -24.16
C VAL A 36 17.50 -13.66 -24.84
N CYS A 37 17.40 -12.55 -24.09
CA CYS A 37 17.44 -11.20 -24.63
C CYS A 37 18.80 -10.53 -24.45
N ALA A 38 19.63 -10.57 -25.50
CA ALA A 38 20.95 -9.95 -25.51
C ALA A 38 20.96 -8.43 -25.23
N THR A 39 19.85 -7.72 -25.45
CA THR A 39 19.77 -6.28 -25.13
C THR A 39 19.64 -6.08 -23.63
N CYS A 40 18.68 -6.74 -22.99
CA CYS A 40 18.51 -6.68 -21.53
C CYS A 40 19.75 -7.20 -20.79
N ALA A 41 20.41 -8.25 -21.30
CA ALA A 41 21.65 -8.77 -20.74
C ALA A 41 22.78 -7.73 -20.74
N ARG A 42 22.97 -6.99 -21.85
CA ARG A 42 23.97 -5.91 -21.93
C ARG A 42 23.67 -4.76 -20.96
N GLU A 43 22.41 -4.41 -20.79
CA GLU A 43 22.01 -3.39 -19.81
C GLU A 43 22.31 -3.83 -18.37
N LEU A 44 22.01 -5.09 -18.03
CA LEU A 44 22.36 -5.67 -16.74
C LEU A 44 23.88 -5.61 -16.49
N GLU A 45 24.68 -6.04 -17.46
CA GLU A 45 26.15 -6.03 -17.36
C GLU A 45 26.68 -4.59 -17.17
N ALA A 46 26.11 -3.61 -17.88
CA ALA A 46 26.48 -2.21 -17.74
C ALA A 46 26.21 -1.69 -16.31
N ARG A 47 25.04 -2.02 -15.74
CA ARG A 47 24.71 -1.64 -14.34
C ARG A 47 25.60 -2.36 -13.33
N GLN A 48 25.90 -3.64 -13.54
CA GLN A 48 26.83 -4.40 -12.68
C GLN A 48 28.23 -3.78 -12.68
N LYS A 49 28.75 -3.35 -13.84
CA LYS A 49 30.03 -2.66 -13.95
C LYS A 49 30.04 -1.35 -13.18
N GLU A 50 28.95 -0.58 -13.27
CA GLU A 50 28.85 0.67 -12.53
C GLU A 50 28.79 0.44 -11.01
N LEU A 51 27.98 -0.52 -10.56
CA LEU A 51 27.98 -0.94 -9.15
C LEU A 51 29.35 -1.42 -8.68
N ALA A 52 30.08 -2.17 -9.51
CA ALA A 52 31.43 -2.61 -9.19
C ALA A 52 32.41 -1.42 -9.03
N ARG A 53 32.31 -0.39 -9.88
CA ARG A 53 33.10 0.84 -9.74
C ARG A 53 32.80 1.59 -8.46
N VAL A 54 31.51 1.75 -8.13
CA VAL A 54 31.09 2.39 -6.88
C VAL A 54 31.60 1.60 -5.69
N ARG A 55 31.43 0.28 -5.66
CA ARG A 55 31.96 -0.59 -4.60
C ARG A 55 33.47 -0.49 -4.48
N ALA A 56 34.20 -0.49 -5.59
CA ALA A 56 35.65 -0.32 -5.58
C ALA A 56 36.06 1.04 -4.98
N ALA A 57 35.40 2.13 -5.38
CA ALA A 57 35.65 3.46 -4.84
C ALA A 57 35.35 3.56 -3.33
N LEU A 58 34.33 2.85 -2.85
CA LEU A 58 33.97 2.82 -1.43
C LEU A 58 34.85 1.86 -0.60
N SER A 59 35.35 0.77 -1.19
CA SER A 59 36.13 -0.25 -0.49
C SER A 59 37.43 0.26 0.14
N GLY A 60 37.96 1.39 -0.32
CA GLY A 60 39.15 2.02 0.26
C GLY A 60 38.89 2.92 1.47
N ARG A 61 37.63 3.17 1.85
CA ARG A 61 37.27 4.16 2.90
C ARG A 61 36.13 3.67 3.83
N PRO A 62 36.18 2.43 4.36
CA PRO A 62 35.10 1.90 5.18
C PRO A 62 34.82 2.75 6.43
N GLU A 63 35.89 3.23 7.08
CA GLU A 63 35.79 4.04 8.31
C GLU A 63 35.12 5.39 8.07
N GLU A 64 35.42 6.05 6.95
CA GLU A 64 34.82 7.34 6.61
C GLU A 64 33.34 7.22 6.24
N ILE A 65 32.96 6.11 5.60
CA ILE A 65 31.56 5.82 5.27
C ILE A 65 30.76 5.57 6.55
N GLU A 66 31.32 4.84 7.51
CA GLU A 66 30.68 4.57 8.80
C GLU A 66 30.47 5.86 9.62
N ILE A 67 31.49 6.73 9.66
CA ILE A 67 31.37 8.05 10.28
C ILE A 67 30.31 8.91 9.57
N ALA A 68 30.33 8.99 8.24
CA ALA A 68 29.33 9.75 7.50
C ALA A 68 27.91 9.19 7.71
N LEU A 69 27.77 7.87 7.75
CA LEU A 69 26.48 7.21 7.96
C LEU A 69 25.92 7.48 9.35
N SER A 70 26.76 7.41 10.40
CA SER A 70 26.35 7.72 11.77
C SER A 70 25.94 9.18 11.93
N LEU A 71 26.65 10.11 11.31
CA LEU A 71 26.28 11.54 11.30
C LEU A 71 24.94 11.79 10.60
N VAL A 72 24.70 11.13 9.46
CA VAL A 72 23.41 11.22 8.75
C VAL A 72 22.28 10.64 9.58
N HIS A 73 22.50 9.49 10.23
CA HIS A 73 21.50 8.89 11.12
C HIS A 73 21.18 9.81 12.30
N ALA A 74 22.19 10.33 12.99
CA ALA A 74 22.00 11.26 14.10
C ALA A 74 21.22 12.52 13.67
N ALA A 75 21.57 13.10 12.52
CA ALA A 75 20.86 14.26 11.98
C ALA A 75 19.41 13.94 11.58
N LEU A 76 19.14 12.72 11.11
CA LEU A 76 17.79 12.28 10.77
C LEU A 76 16.94 12.07 12.02
N GLU A 77 17.51 11.44 13.07
CA GLU A 77 16.87 11.26 14.36
C GLU A 77 16.51 12.61 15.00
N GLU A 78 17.45 13.55 15.04
CA GLU A 78 17.21 14.92 15.52
C GLU A 78 16.05 15.58 14.77
N ARG A 79 16.04 15.51 13.43
CA ARG A 79 14.94 16.06 12.64
C ARG A 79 13.61 15.34 12.85
N LEU A 80 13.63 14.04 13.12
CA LEU A 80 12.43 13.29 13.43
C LEU A 80 11.90 13.69 14.81
N GLU A 81 12.76 13.90 15.81
CA GLU A 81 12.38 14.41 17.12
C GLU A 81 11.84 15.84 17.06
N GLU A 82 12.51 16.74 16.33
CA GLU A 82 12.01 18.09 16.06
C GLU A 82 10.64 18.08 15.37
N ARG A 83 10.43 17.15 14.44
CA ARG A 83 9.14 16.97 13.75
C ARG A 83 8.13 16.15 14.55
N ALA A 84 8.54 15.44 15.59
CA ALA A 84 7.67 14.61 16.43
C ALA A 84 6.79 15.46 17.37
N VAL A 85 6.96 16.78 17.40
CA VAL A 85 6.14 17.73 18.17
C VAL A 85 4.86 18.12 17.39
N PRO A 86 3.71 18.29 18.05
CA PRO A 86 2.72 17.28 18.36
C PRO A 86 1.49 17.49 17.47
N ARG A 87 1.63 17.90 16.20
CA ARG A 87 0.44 18.23 15.37
C ARG A 87 -0.56 17.07 15.29
N TYR A 88 -0.06 15.83 15.29
CA TYR A 88 -0.90 14.63 15.36
C TYR A 88 -1.51 14.42 16.75
N ARG A 89 -0.75 14.61 17.84
CA ARG A 89 -1.26 14.48 19.22
C ARG A 89 -2.27 15.56 19.57
N LEU A 90 -2.02 16.82 19.18
CA LEU A 90 -2.97 17.92 19.30
C LEU A 90 -4.27 17.63 18.54
N ARG A 91 -4.19 17.08 17.33
CA ARG A 91 -5.39 16.66 16.59
C ARG A 91 -6.16 15.55 17.31
N ILE A 92 -5.47 14.56 17.89
CA ILE A 92 -6.11 13.45 18.62
C ILE A 92 -6.76 13.95 19.91
N VAL A 93 -6.05 14.75 20.70
CA VAL A 93 -6.57 15.33 21.95
C VAL A 93 -7.72 16.29 21.66
N ALA A 94 -7.56 17.19 20.68
CA ALA A 94 -8.62 18.10 20.26
C ALA A 94 -9.85 17.34 19.78
N ARG A 95 -9.69 16.25 19.01
CA ARG A 95 -10.83 15.43 18.55
C ARG A 95 -11.52 14.72 19.70
N ARG A 96 -10.78 14.16 20.67
CA ARG A 96 -11.37 13.54 21.86
C ARG A 96 -12.13 14.53 22.74
N ALA A 97 -11.69 15.78 22.82
CA ALA A 97 -12.37 16.82 23.60
C ALA A 97 -13.56 17.46 22.85
N LEU A 98 -13.43 17.71 21.54
CA LEU A 98 -14.44 18.39 20.74
C LEU A 98 -15.61 17.48 20.36
N VAL A 99 -15.37 16.19 20.11
CA VAL A 99 -16.45 15.25 19.73
C VAL A 99 -17.59 15.21 20.75
N PRO A 100 -17.38 14.99 22.07
CA PRO A 100 -18.48 14.95 23.03
C PRO A 100 -19.23 16.28 23.12
N LEU A 101 -18.51 17.40 22.97
CA LEU A 101 -19.06 18.75 23.06
C LEU A 101 -19.95 19.07 21.86
N LEU A 102 -19.50 18.72 20.65
CA LEU A 102 -20.28 18.83 19.42
C LEU A 102 -21.49 17.88 19.43
N THR A 103 -21.35 16.65 19.93
CA THR A 103 -22.51 15.73 20.05
C THR A 103 -23.54 16.24 21.04
N ALA A 104 -23.13 16.81 22.18
CA ALA A 104 -24.05 17.39 23.16
C ALA A 104 -24.78 18.61 22.59
N ALA A 105 -24.05 19.49 21.89
CA ALA A 105 -24.65 20.65 21.22
C ALA A 105 -25.67 20.22 20.14
N ALA A 106 -25.33 19.20 19.33
CA ALA A 106 -26.25 18.66 18.34
C ALA A 106 -27.50 18.04 18.98
N ALA A 107 -27.36 17.28 20.06
CA ALA A 107 -28.49 16.70 20.78
C ALA A 107 -29.42 17.77 21.37
N LEU A 108 -28.85 18.83 21.97
CA LEU A 108 -29.62 19.97 22.46
C LEU A 108 -30.34 20.71 21.33
N LEU A 109 -29.69 20.85 20.17
CA LEU A 109 -30.29 21.50 19.01
C LEU A 109 -31.45 20.67 18.45
N VAL A 110 -31.31 19.34 18.38
CA VAL A 110 -32.40 18.41 18.00
C VAL A 110 -33.56 18.47 19.01
N LEU A 111 -33.28 18.43 20.31
CA LEU A 111 -34.30 18.56 21.36
C LEU A 111 -35.03 19.91 21.31
N SER A 112 -34.29 20.98 21.05
CA SER A 112 -34.85 22.31 20.85
C SER A 112 -35.75 22.33 19.61
N LEU A 113 -35.31 21.78 18.49
CA LEU A 113 -36.14 21.71 17.28
C LEU A 113 -37.40 20.87 17.52
N MET A 114 -37.28 19.70 18.16
CA MET A 114 -38.43 18.86 18.51
C MET A 114 -39.47 19.58 19.38
N ARG A 115 -39.01 20.42 20.30
CA ARG A 115 -39.91 21.20 21.18
C ARG A 115 -40.65 22.31 20.42
N TRP A 116 -40.09 22.81 19.33
CA TRP A 116 -40.65 23.92 18.55
C TRP A 116 -41.42 23.48 17.32
N THR A 117 -41.13 22.32 16.76
CA THR A 117 -41.93 21.75 15.68
C THR A 117 -43.17 21.08 16.26
N PRO A 118 -44.39 21.61 16.07
CA PRO A 118 -45.59 20.82 16.27
C PRO A 118 -45.58 19.72 15.22
N PHE A 119 -45.02 18.57 15.57
CA PHE A 119 -45.22 17.33 14.82
C PHE A 119 -46.72 17.00 14.91
N GLY A 120 -47.51 17.60 14.02
CA GLY A 120 -48.80 17.08 13.64
C GLY A 120 -48.55 15.68 13.12
N THR A 121 -48.97 14.70 13.92
CA THR A 121 -48.83 13.28 13.65
C THR A 121 -49.80 12.86 12.57
N ASP A 122 -49.55 13.24 11.32
CA ASP A 122 -50.11 12.54 10.17
C ASP A 122 -49.05 11.55 9.67
N ILE A 123 -48.73 10.57 10.54
CA ILE A 123 -48.06 9.35 10.10
C ILE A 123 -49.15 8.50 9.47
N THR A 124 -49.59 8.88 8.27
CA THR A 124 -50.35 7.97 7.42
C THR A 124 -49.47 6.75 7.18
N THR A 125 -49.94 5.64 7.73
CA THR A 125 -49.57 4.25 7.47
C THR A 125 -49.24 4.02 5.99
N ILE A 126 -47.97 4.13 5.61
CA ILE A 126 -47.46 3.48 4.40
C ILE A 126 -47.22 2.00 4.77
N THR A 127 -48.32 1.28 4.97
CA THR A 127 -48.36 -0.17 5.01
C THR A 127 -48.48 -0.64 3.56
N SER A 128 -47.33 -0.86 2.90
CA SER A 128 -47.10 -1.73 1.73
C SER A 128 -46.00 -1.16 0.84
N LEU A 129 -44.74 -1.43 1.19
CA LEU A 129 -43.76 -1.69 0.14
C LEU A 129 -43.79 -3.20 -0.10
N GLU A 130 -44.42 -3.60 -1.21
CA GLU A 130 -44.17 -4.91 -1.81
C GLU A 130 -42.68 -5.02 -2.09
N LEU A 131 -41.99 -5.84 -1.30
CA LEU A 131 -40.60 -6.18 -1.57
C LEU A 131 -40.58 -7.00 -2.87
N PRO A 132 -39.80 -6.59 -3.89
CA PRO A 132 -39.63 -7.39 -5.09
C PRO A 132 -39.02 -8.73 -4.68
N SER A 133 -39.64 -9.83 -5.10
CA SER A 133 -39.17 -11.19 -4.87
C SER A 133 -37.87 -11.42 -5.61
N TRP A 134 -36.75 -11.03 -5.00
CA TRP A 134 -35.44 -11.37 -5.50
C TRP A 134 -35.26 -12.86 -5.26
N ASN A 135 -35.52 -13.64 -6.30
CA ASN A 135 -35.28 -15.06 -6.33
C ASN A 135 -33.76 -15.27 -6.37
N VAL A 136 -33.13 -15.28 -5.21
CA VAL A 136 -31.70 -15.57 -5.06
C VAL A 136 -31.52 -17.07 -5.23
N SER A 137 -31.24 -17.50 -6.47
CA SER A 137 -30.75 -18.85 -6.72
C SER A 137 -29.33 -18.95 -6.18
N LEU A 138 -29.17 -19.59 -5.02
CA LEU A 138 -27.86 -19.97 -4.50
C LEU A 138 -27.23 -20.98 -5.46
N PRO A 139 -26.01 -20.74 -5.97
CA PRO A 139 -25.28 -21.79 -6.69
C PRO A 139 -24.99 -22.92 -5.71
N THR A 140 -25.53 -24.11 -5.99
CA THR A 140 -25.13 -25.36 -5.34
C THR A 140 -23.67 -25.62 -5.69
N GLY A 141 -22.78 -25.11 -4.85
CA GLY A 141 -21.34 -25.37 -4.92
C GLY A 141 -21.04 -26.80 -4.50
N THR A 142 -21.16 -27.73 -5.44
CA THR A 142 -20.63 -29.10 -5.34
C THR A 142 -19.73 -29.34 -6.56
N SER A 143 -18.53 -28.76 -6.57
CA SER A 143 -17.48 -29.10 -7.55
C SER A 143 -16.07 -28.66 -7.15
N LEU A 144 -15.73 -28.66 -5.85
CA LEU A 144 -14.36 -28.39 -5.36
C LEU A 144 -13.74 -29.58 -4.62
N LEU A 145 -14.00 -30.81 -5.08
CA LEU A 145 -13.36 -32.03 -4.58
C LEU A 145 -12.85 -32.97 -5.70
N GLY A 146 -12.61 -32.44 -6.90
CA GLY A 146 -12.24 -33.27 -8.08
C GLY A 146 -10.81 -33.17 -8.60
N GLU A 147 -9.98 -32.20 -8.20
CA GLU A 147 -8.70 -31.92 -8.89
C GLU A 147 -7.44 -32.13 -8.02
N LEU A 148 -7.45 -33.09 -7.09
CA LEU A 148 -6.25 -33.44 -6.30
C LEU A 148 -5.72 -34.87 -6.53
N GLU A 149 -6.19 -35.61 -7.55
CA GLU A 149 -5.82 -37.03 -7.71
C GLU A 149 -5.00 -37.41 -8.96
N GLU A 150 -4.50 -36.45 -9.76
CA GLU A 150 -3.60 -36.76 -10.89
C GLU A 150 -2.25 -36.02 -10.78
N ALA A 151 -1.44 -36.44 -9.81
CA ALA A 151 0.01 -36.24 -9.86
C ALA A 151 0.71 -37.40 -9.14
N LYS A 152 0.79 -38.55 -9.82
CA LYS A 152 1.73 -39.63 -9.51
C LYS A 152 2.32 -40.19 -10.79
#